data_AF-A0A970W6G9-F1
#
_entry.id   AF-A0A970W6G9-F1
#
_cell.length_a   1.000
_cell.length_b   1.000
_cell.length_c   1.000
_cell.angle_alpha   90.00
_cell.angle_beta   90.00
_cell.angle_gamma   90.00
#
_symmetry.space_group_name_H-M   'P 1'
#
loop_
_entity.id
_entity.type
_entity.pdbx_description
1 polymer ?
#
loop_
_entity_poly.entity_id
_entity_poly.type
_entity_poly.pdbx_seq_one_letter_code
_entity_poly.pdbx_strand_id
1 'polypeptide(L)'
;MRTVALFGGSLAVSSVGASLQGCAGLRVLAVSSDASAAAAAQSLAALQPDVVLFDLATAPSDFAIALWRAQPGVLLIGIDLLADRALVLSGQHARAHTTEDLLQVIQGHDPEQVAGHGGAEKRGGSGGQT
;
A
#
# COMPACT_ATOMS: atom_id res chain seq x y z
N MET A 1 -1.11 11.86 12.24
CA MET A 1 -2.26 10.96 12.10
C MET A 1 -2.37 10.59 10.64
N ARG A 2 -2.32 9.30 10.28
CA ARG A 2 -2.39 8.86 8.88
C ARG A 2 -3.82 8.55 8.48
N THR A 3 -4.26 9.05 7.33
CA THR A 3 -5.57 8.78 6.76
C THR A 3 -5.48 7.59 5.81
N VAL A 4 -6.29 6.57 6.08
CA VAL A 4 -6.41 5.36 5.29
C VAL A 4 -7.77 5.35 4.62
N ALA A 5 -7.82 5.39 3.30
CA ALA A 5 -9.06 5.22 2.55
C ALA A 5 -9.23 3.76 2.12
N LEU A 6 -10.43 3.24 2.29
CA LEU A 6 -10.84 1.91 1.86
C LEU A 6 -11.64 2.06 0.58
N PHE A 7 -11.13 1.53 -0.52
CA PHE A 7 -11.81 1.54 -1.81
C PHE A 7 -12.22 0.12 -2.20
N GLY A 8 -13.52 -0.06 -2.43
CA GLY A 8 -14.10 -1.35 -2.79
C GLY A 8 -15.25 -1.73 -1.86
N GLY A 9 -16.14 -2.59 -2.36
CA GLY A 9 -17.23 -3.19 -1.59
C GLY A 9 -16.92 -4.60 -1.09
N SER A 10 -15.67 -5.06 -1.17
CA SER A 10 -15.34 -6.44 -0.84
C SER A 10 -15.24 -6.65 0.67
N LEU A 11 -15.55 -7.89 1.07
CA LEU A 11 -15.38 -8.32 2.46
C LEU A 11 -13.91 -8.22 2.90
N ALA A 12 -12.97 -8.42 1.97
CA ALA A 12 -11.55 -8.33 2.22
C ALA A 12 -11.14 -6.96 2.77
N VAL A 13 -11.48 -5.91 2.01
CA VAL A 13 -11.18 -4.53 2.38
C VAL A 13 -11.95 -4.12 3.63
N SER A 14 -13.20 -4.58 3.79
CA SER A 14 -14.02 -4.29 4.97
C SER A 14 -13.45 -4.91 6.25
N SER A 15 -12.99 -6.16 6.18
CA SER A 15 -12.39 -6.89 7.31
C SER A 15 -11.10 -6.24 7.78
N VAL A 16 -10.21 -5.90 6.83
CA VAL A 16 -8.98 -5.16 7.14
C VAL A 16 -9.32 -3.77 7.69
N GLY A 17 -10.28 -3.09 7.10
CA GLY A 17 -10.77 -1.79 7.54
C GLY A 17 -11.23 -1.76 8.99
N ALA A 18 -12.04 -2.74 9.40
CA ALA A 18 -12.52 -2.88 10.77
C ALA A 18 -11.36 -3.06 11.77
N SER A 19 -10.35 -3.84 11.38
CA SER A 19 -9.14 -4.03 12.20
C SER A 19 -8.34 -2.73 12.34
N LEU A 20 -8.20 -1.96 11.26
CA LEU A 20 -7.48 -0.68 11.26
C LEU A 20 -8.19 0.43 12.05
N GLN A 21 -9.53 0.38 12.16
CA GLN A 21 -10.29 1.34 12.98
C GLN A 21 -9.95 1.23 14.47
N GLY A 22 -9.48 0.06 14.94
CA GLY A 22 -9.02 -0.13 16.31
C GLY A 22 -7.60 0.39 16.58
N CYS A 23 -6.85 0.79 15.56
CA CYS A 23 -5.46 1.23 15.71
C CYS A 23 -5.37 2.73 16.02
N ALA A 24 -4.69 3.07 17.12
CA ALA A 24 -4.39 4.46 17.44
C ALA A 24 -3.51 5.12 16.37
N GLY A 25 -3.84 6.37 16.01
CA GLY A 25 -3.06 7.16 15.05
C GLY A 25 -3.46 6.99 13.58
N LEU A 26 -4.43 6.12 13.28
CA LEU A 26 -5.04 5.95 11.97
C LEU A 26 -6.45 6.57 11.93
N ARG A 27 -6.79 7.20 10.80
CA ARG A 27 -8.15 7.62 10.48
C ARG A 27 -8.61 6.85 9.25
N VAL A 28 -9.59 5.96 9.43
CA VAL A 28 -10.10 5.11 8.34
C VAL A 28 -11.34 5.74 7.71
N LEU A 29 -11.33 5.87 6.38
CA LEU A 29 -12.42 6.42 5.58
C LEU A 29 -12.89 5.36 4.58
N ALA A 30 -14.18 5.05 4.54
CA ALA A 30 -14.74 4.19 3.51
C ALA A 30 -15.16 5.02 2.29
N VAL A 31 -14.72 4.61 1.09
CA VAL A 31 -15.12 5.20 -0.18
C VAL A 31 -15.88 4.15 -0.98
N SER A 32 -17.14 4.47 -1.27
CA SER A 32 -18.02 3.55 -1.98
C SER A 32 -17.51 3.25 -3.39
N SER A 33 -17.68 1.98 -3.79
CA SER A 33 -17.30 1.45 -5.11
C SER A 33 -18.45 1.46 -6.12
N ASP A 34 -19.59 2.04 -5.74
CA ASP A 34 -20.78 2.20 -6.59
C ASP A 34 -20.58 3.25 -7.70
N ALA A 35 -19.59 4.12 -7.55
CA ALA A 35 -19.17 5.08 -8.56
C ALA A 35 -18.10 4.48 -9.49
N SER A 36 -18.08 4.97 -10.75
CA SER A 36 -17.02 4.63 -11.72
C SER A 36 -15.62 4.85 -11.13
N ALA A 37 -14.63 4.05 -11.59
CA ALA A 37 -13.22 4.15 -11.21
C ALA A 37 -12.70 5.60 -11.19
N ALA A 38 -13.07 6.39 -12.20
CA ALA A 38 -12.67 7.78 -12.34
C ALA A 38 -13.29 8.71 -11.28
N ALA A 39 -14.54 8.44 -10.88
CA ALA A 39 -15.24 9.21 -9.85
C ALA A 39 -14.72 8.85 -8.44
N ALA A 40 -14.42 7.57 -8.22
CA ALA A 40 -13.75 7.12 -7.00
C ALA A 40 -12.34 7.73 -6.87
N ALA A 41 -11.55 7.70 -7.95
CA ALA A 41 -10.23 8.33 -7.98
C ALA A 41 -10.29 9.84 -7.70
N GLN A 42 -11.28 10.55 -8.26
CA GLN A 42 -11.51 11.98 -7.96
C GLN A 42 -11.91 12.23 -6.52
N SER A 43 -12.79 11.38 -5.95
CA SER A 43 -13.20 11.49 -4.55
C SER A 43 -12.00 11.27 -3.62
N LEU A 44 -11.18 10.25 -3.92
CA LEU A 44 -9.93 9.99 -3.21
C LEU A 44 -8.94 11.15 -3.38
N ALA A 45 -8.84 11.75 -4.56
CA ALA A 45 -8.03 12.95 -4.83
C ALA A 45 -8.41 14.14 -3.97
N ALA A 46 -9.71 14.37 -3.77
CA ALA A 46 -10.22 15.43 -2.90
C ALA A 46 -9.97 15.13 -1.41
N LEU A 47 -9.99 13.86 -1.00
CA LEU A 47 -9.78 13.44 0.38
C LEU A 47 -8.31 13.46 0.82
N GLN A 48 -7.37 13.43 -0.12
CA GLN A 48 -5.92 13.41 0.13
C GLN A 48 -5.50 12.34 1.18
N PRO A 49 -5.88 11.06 1.02
CA PRO A 49 -5.45 10.02 1.95
C PRO A 49 -3.94 9.76 1.83
N ASP A 50 -3.31 9.38 2.94
CA ASP A 50 -1.92 8.93 2.94
C ASP A 50 -1.79 7.53 2.34
N VAL A 51 -2.82 6.69 2.56
CA VAL A 51 -2.86 5.29 2.13
C VAL A 51 -4.24 4.95 1.56
N VAL A 52 -4.28 4.19 0.47
CA VAL A 52 -5.52 3.61 -0.08
C VAL A 52 -5.41 2.09 -0.12
N LEU A 53 -6.34 1.41 0.54
CA LEU A 53 -6.50 -0.03 0.44
C LEU A 53 -7.57 -0.35 -0.59
N PHE A 54 -7.29 -1.29 -1.47
CA PHE A 54 -8.25 -1.79 -2.46
C PHE A 54 -8.10 -3.30 -2.65
N ASP A 55 -9.15 -3.93 -3.15
CA ASP A 55 -9.14 -5.36 -3.46
C ASP A 55 -8.58 -5.59 -4.86
N LEU A 56 -7.55 -6.43 -4.97
CA LEU A 56 -6.93 -6.77 -6.26
C LEU A 56 -7.87 -7.53 -7.20
N ALA A 57 -8.86 -8.26 -6.67
CA ALA A 57 -9.79 -9.05 -7.46
C ALA A 57 -10.95 -8.21 -8.02
N THR A 58 -11.33 -7.11 -7.36
CA THR A 58 -12.52 -6.32 -7.74
C THR A 58 -12.20 -4.91 -8.23
N ALA A 59 -11.02 -4.37 -7.92
CA ALA A 59 -10.68 -3.03 -8.36
C ALA A 59 -10.46 -2.98 -9.88
N PRO A 60 -10.86 -1.88 -10.54
CA PRO A 60 -10.55 -1.63 -11.94
C PRO A 60 -9.03 -1.65 -12.19
N SER A 61 -8.59 -2.23 -13.30
CA SER A 61 -7.16 -2.40 -13.61
C SER A 61 -6.41 -1.07 -13.77
N ASP A 62 -7.10 0.00 -14.15
CA ASP A 62 -6.57 1.34 -14.34
C ASP A 62 -6.66 2.23 -13.08
N PHE A 63 -7.36 1.78 -12.03
CA PHE A 63 -7.62 2.55 -10.82
C PHE A 63 -6.33 3.03 -10.14
N ALA A 64 -5.36 2.13 -9.96
CA ALA A 64 -4.09 2.45 -9.29
C ALA A 64 -3.30 3.54 -10.03
N ILE A 65 -3.19 3.42 -11.35
CA ILE A 65 -2.49 4.40 -12.19
C ILE A 65 -3.25 5.74 -12.23
N ALA A 66 -4.58 5.71 -12.35
CA ALA A 66 -5.41 6.91 -12.35
C ALA A 66 -5.27 7.67 -11.02
N LEU A 67 -5.25 6.95 -9.90
CA LEU A 67 -5.09 7.55 -8.58
C LEU A 67 -3.69 8.14 -8.38
N TRP A 68 -2.62 7.47 -8.84
CA TRP A 68 -1.28 8.04 -8.79
C TRP A 68 -1.11 9.28 -9.65
N ARG A 69 -1.77 9.36 -10.82
CA ARG A 69 -1.76 10.60 -11.62
C ARG A 69 -2.41 11.75 -10.88
N ALA A 70 -3.47 11.49 -10.13
CA ALA A 70 -4.14 12.50 -9.32
C ALA A 70 -3.37 12.83 -8.03
N GLN A 71 -2.69 11.83 -7.44
CA GLN A 71 -1.98 11.93 -6.17
C GLN A 71 -0.70 11.09 -6.19
N PRO A 72 0.43 11.64 -6.67
CA PRO A 72 1.64 10.86 -6.85
C PRO A 72 2.25 10.32 -5.54
N GLY A 73 2.00 11.01 -4.42
CA GLY A 73 2.55 10.64 -3.11
C GLY A 73 1.75 9.59 -2.34
N VAL A 74 0.63 9.11 -2.88
CA VAL A 74 -0.24 8.16 -2.15
C VAL A 74 0.35 6.75 -2.15
N LEU A 75 0.31 6.09 -0.98
CA LEU A 75 0.62 4.67 -0.86
C LEU A 75 -0.61 3.85 -1.22
N LEU A 76 -0.48 3.00 -2.24
CA LEU A 76 -1.53 2.09 -2.68
C LEU A 76 -1.24 0.69 -2.15
N ILE A 77 -2.23 0.05 -1.53
CA ILE A 77 -2.10 -1.32 -1.02
C ILE A 77 -3.25 -2.15 -1.60
N GLY A 78 -2.91 -3.01 -2.56
CA GLY A 78 -3.82 -4.01 -3.10
C GLY A 78 -3.83 -5.24 -2.19
N ILE A 79 -4.99 -5.69 -1.74
CA ILE A 79 -5.13 -6.89 -0.92
C ILE A 79 -5.65 -8.03 -1.77
N ASP A 80 -4.98 -9.18 -1.71
CA ASP A 80 -5.46 -10.47 -2.22
C ASP A 80 -5.50 -11.46 -1.05
N LEU A 81 -6.69 -11.63 -0.47
CA LEU A 81 -6.89 -12.57 0.62
C LEU A 81 -6.84 -14.04 0.18
N LEU A 82 -7.11 -14.34 -1.09
CA LEU A 82 -7.04 -15.71 -1.59
C LEU A 82 -5.60 -16.21 -1.63
N ALA A 83 -4.68 -15.32 -1.97
CA ALA A 83 -3.25 -15.62 -2.01
C ALA A 83 -2.48 -15.22 -0.74
N ASP A 84 -3.17 -14.69 0.29
CA ASP A 84 -2.57 -14.11 1.50
C ASP A 84 -1.41 -13.14 1.19
N ARG A 85 -1.64 -12.25 0.22
CA ARG A 85 -0.64 -11.30 -0.27
C ARG A 85 -1.18 -9.89 -0.30
N ALA A 86 -0.29 -8.95 0.03
CA ALA A 86 -0.51 -7.53 -0.18
C ALA A 86 0.44 -7.05 -1.27
N LEU A 87 -0.10 -6.40 -2.29
CA LEU A 87 0.67 -5.67 -3.29
C LEU A 87 0.83 -4.22 -2.83
N VAL A 88 2.04 -3.87 -2.43
CA VAL A 88 2.37 -2.49 -2.06
C VAL A 88 2.85 -1.76 -3.30
N LEU A 89 2.14 -0.69 -3.63
CA LEU A 89 2.38 0.16 -4.77
C LEU A 89 2.73 1.56 -4.22
N SER A 90 3.99 1.97 -4.33
CA SER A 90 4.42 3.34 -3.98
C SER A 90 4.82 4.15 -5.22
N GLY A 91 4.27 5.35 -5.35
CA GLY A 91 4.67 6.30 -6.40
C GLY A 91 5.97 7.01 -6.03
N GLN A 92 7.12 6.40 -6.31
CA GLN A 92 8.40 7.11 -6.24
C GLN A 92 8.73 7.73 -7.59
N HIS A 93 8.88 9.05 -7.64
CA HIS A 93 9.36 9.73 -8.84
C HIS A 93 10.85 9.45 -9.03
N ALA A 94 11.20 8.63 -10.01
CA ALA A 94 12.55 8.54 -10.52
C ALA A 94 12.75 9.59 -11.63
N ARG A 95 13.93 10.23 -11.64
CA ARG A 95 14.36 10.99 -12.81
C ARG A 95 14.68 9.97 -13.90
N ALA A 96 14.10 10.14 -15.07
CA ALA A 96 14.32 9.31 -16.25
C ALA A 96 14.54 10.24 -17.45
N HIS A 97 15.64 11.00 -17.41
CA HIS A 97 15.98 11.94 -18.48
C HIS A 97 16.78 11.25 -19.59
N THR A 98 17.46 10.14 -19.27
CA THR A 98 18.25 9.33 -20.20
C THR A 98 17.90 7.84 -20.10
N THR A 99 18.31 7.06 -21.10
CA THR A 99 18.23 5.60 -21.07
C THR A 99 19.03 4.99 -19.91
N GLU A 100 20.14 5.63 -19.52
CA GLU A 100 20.96 5.21 -18.38
C GLU A 100 20.23 5.40 -17.04
N ASP A 101 19.48 6.50 -16.90
CA ASP A 101 18.63 6.73 -15.72
C ASP A 101 17.58 5.61 -15.58
N LEU A 102 16.95 5.21 -16.68
CA LEU A 102 15.97 4.12 -16.70
C LEU A 102 16.61 2.76 -16.38
N LEU A 103 17.79 2.49 -16.93
CA LEU A 103 18.54 1.28 -16.65
C LEU A 103 18.88 1.17 -15.16
N GLN A 104 19.21 2.28 -14.50
CA GLN A 104 19.50 2.30 -13.07
C GLN A 104 18.26 2.01 -12.23
N VAL A 105 17.08 2.52 -12.63
CA VAL A 105 15.81 2.22 -11.96
C VAL A 105 15.45 0.73 -12.09
N ILE A 106 15.63 0.15 -13.27
CA ILE A 106 15.32 -1.27 -13.52
C ILE A 106 16.28 -2.19 -12.75
N GLN A 107 17.58 -1.88 -12.76
CA GLN A 107 18.60 -2.71 -12.10
C GLN A 107 18.61 -2.57 -10.59
N GLY A 108 18.14 -1.45 -10.04
CA GLY A 108 18.02 -1.24 -8.58
C GLY A 108 16.79 -1.90 -7.93
N HIS A 109 15.91 -2.55 -8.72
CA HIS A 109 14.67 -3.13 -8.24
C HIS A 109 14.86 -4.61 -7.86
N ASP A 110 15.49 -4.87 -6.70
CA ASP A 110 15.60 -6.22 -6.12
C ASP A 110 14.29 -6.63 -5.41
N PRO A 111 13.62 -7.71 -5.83
CA PRO A 111 12.30 -8.10 -5.32
C PRO A 111 12.29 -8.74 -3.90
N GLU A 112 13.43 -8.85 -3.21
CA GLU A 112 13.58 -9.73 -2.02
C GLU A 112 13.61 -9.02 -0.65
N GLN A 113 13.21 -7.76 -0.52
CA GLN A 113 13.36 -7.01 0.75
C GLN A 113 12.06 -6.80 1.57
N VAL A 114 10.94 -7.46 1.25
CA VAL A 114 9.67 -7.29 2.01
C VAL A 114 9.36 -8.44 2.98
N ALA A 115 10.12 -9.54 2.96
CA ALA A 115 9.89 -10.68 3.85
C ALA A 115 11.04 -10.87 4.85
N GLY A 116 11.02 -10.16 5.99
CA GLY A 116 11.90 -10.53 7.11
C GLY A 116 12.25 -9.43 8.10
N HIS A 117 11.31 -9.09 8.99
CA HIS A 117 11.68 -8.61 10.33
C HIS A 117 11.00 -9.46 11.40
N GLY A 118 11.22 -10.79 11.30
CA GLY A 118 11.10 -11.70 12.43
C GLY A 118 12.46 -11.74 13.13
N GLY A 119 12.53 -11.18 14.33
CA GLY A 119 13.75 -11.01 15.11
C GLY A 119 14.60 -12.27 15.19
N ALA A 120 15.83 -12.16 14.69
CA ALA A 120 16.91 -13.05 15.05
C ALA A 120 17.43 -12.65 16.45
N GLU A 121 16.86 -13.21 17.51
CA GLU A 121 17.58 -13.34 18.79
C GLU A 121 18.24 -14.72 18.83
N LYS A 122 19.52 -14.76 18.45
CA LYS A 122 20.43 -15.85 18.82
C LYS A 122 21.73 -15.27 19.35
N ARG A 123 22.20 -15.93 20.42
CA ARG A 123 23.49 -15.80 21.13
C ARG A 123 23.46 -14.68 22.18
N GLY A 124 23.72 -14.91 23.46
CA GLY A 124 24.48 -15.98 24.10
C GLY A 124 25.34 -15.29 25.15
N GLY A 125 24.93 -15.36 26.41
CA GLY A 125 25.66 -14.80 27.55
C GLY A 125 26.06 -15.93 28.49
N SER A 126 27.21 -16.54 28.22
CA SER A 126 27.97 -17.34 29.18
C SER A 126 28.97 -16.41 29.86
N GLY A 127 28.93 -16.32 31.20
CA GLY A 127 30.08 -15.89 32.01
C GLY A 127 29.77 -15.08 33.28
N GLY A 128 30.27 -15.57 34.43
CA GLY A 128 30.47 -14.82 35.68
C GLY A 128 29.86 -15.52 36.90
N GLN A 129 30.53 -16.50 37.54
CA GLN A 129 31.41 -16.32 38.71
C GLN A 129 30.86 -15.39 39.80
N THR A 130 30.43 -15.99 40.93
CA THR A 130 30.96 -15.80 42.30
C THR A 130 30.39 -16.88 43.21
#